data_AF-A0AA96WBM2-F1
#
_entry.id   AF-A0AA96WBM2-F1
#
_cell.length_a   1.000
_cell.length_b   1.000
_cell.length_c   1.000
_cell.angle_alpha   90.00
_cell.angle_beta   90.00
_cell.angle_gamma   90.00
#
_symmetry.space_group_name_H-M   'P 1'
#
loop_
_entity.id
_entity.type
_entity.pdbx_description
1 polymer ?
#
loop_
_entity_poly.entity_id
_entity_poly.type
_entity_poly.pdbx_seq_one_letter_code
_entity_poly.pdbx_strand_id
1 'polypeptide(L)' 'MSDPFPQYSIAQARDQLAQLIHQAEQGTPVEITRRGKRVAIILWE' A
#
# COMPACT_ATOMS: atom_id res chain seq x y z
N MET A 1 -4.37 17.13 -3.64
CA MET A 1 -3.09 16.47 -3.92
C MET A 1 -3.40 15.04 -4.27
N SER A 2 -3.07 14.62 -5.49
CA SER A 2 -3.17 13.21 -5.88
C SER A 2 -2.20 12.43 -4.98
N ASP A 3 -2.68 11.40 -4.29
CA ASP A 3 -1.79 10.56 -3.50
C ASP A 3 -0.75 9.92 -4.45
N PRO A 4 0.55 9.99 -4.11
CA PRO A 4 1.62 9.60 -5.02
C PRO A 4 1.68 8.08 -5.25
N PHE A 5 0.91 7.31 -4.49
CA PHE A 5 1.02 5.87 -4.38
C PHE A 5 -0.33 5.17 -4.57
N PRO A 6 -0.34 3.96 -5.16
CA PRO A 6 -1.50 3.08 -5.13
C PRO A 6 -2.01 2.86 -3.70
N GLN A 7 -3.32 2.99 -3.51
CA GLN A 7 -3.95 2.98 -2.19
C GLN A 7 -4.79 1.71 -2.00
N TYR A 8 -4.58 1.01 -0.89
CA TYR A 8 -5.33 -0.18 -0.51
C TYR A 8 -5.86 -0.03 0.92
N SER A 9 -7.05 -0.53 1.17
CA SER A 9 -7.56 -0.62 2.54
C SER A 9 -6.78 -1.67 3.34
N ILE A 10 -6.77 -1.54 4.66
CA ILE A 10 -6.17 -2.54 5.56
C ILE A 10 -6.78 -3.93 5.38
N ALA A 11 -8.04 -4.01 4.94
CA ALA A 11 -8.70 -5.29 4.65
C ALA A 11 -8.10 -5.94 3.38
N GLN A 12 -7.96 -5.17 2.29
CA GLN A 12 -7.30 -5.65 1.06
C GLN A 12 -5.84 -6.02 1.34
N ALA A 13 -5.13 -5.20 2.13
CA ALA A 13 -3.74 -5.46 2.49
C ALA A 13 -3.57 -6.77 3.27
N ARG A 14 -4.49 -7.08 4.19
CA ARG A 14 -4.49 -8.37 4.89
C ARG A 14 -4.67 -9.54 3.93
N ASP A 15 -5.57 -9.40 2.96
CA ASP A 15 -5.95 -10.48 2.07
C ASP A 15 -4.92 -10.68 0.91
N GLN A 16 -4.13 -9.66 0.59
CA GLN A 16 -3.24 -9.62 -0.59
C GLN A 16 -1.79 -9.18 -0.26
N LEU A 17 -1.36 -9.31 0.99
CA LEU A 17 -0.09 -8.73 1.46
C LEU A 17 1.12 -9.07 0.57
N ALA A 18 1.28 -10.34 0.20
CA ALA A 18 2.40 -10.79 -0.63
C ALA A 18 2.43 -10.08 -2.01
N GLN A 19 1.27 -9.88 -2.63
CA GLN A 19 1.18 -9.16 -3.90
C GLN A 19 1.57 -7.69 -3.73
N LEU A 20 1.12 -7.04 -2.65
CA LEU A 20 1.46 -5.64 -2.37
C LEU A 20 2.95 -5.46 -2.05
N ILE A 21 3.57 -6.44 -1.38
CA ILE A 21 5.03 -6.46 -1.17
C ILE A 21 5.75 -6.56 -2.51
N HIS A 22 5.39 -7.51 -3.38
CA HIS A 22 6.00 -7.61 -4.71
C HIS A 22 5.85 -6.34 -5.54
N GLN A 23 4.73 -5.65 -5.42
CA GLN A 23 4.53 -4.35 -6.06
C GLN A 23 5.47 -3.28 -5.50
N ALA A 24 5.67 -3.25 -4.18
CA ALA A 24 6.65 -2.37 -3.55
C ALA A 24 8.07 -2.67 -4.04
N GLU A 25 8.47 -3.94 -4.06
CA GLU A 25 9.79 -4.39 -4.56
C GLU A 25 10.06 -4.00 -6.02
N GLN A 26 9.02 -3.77 -6.83
CA GLN A 26 9.14 -3.26 -8.21
C GLN A 26 9.41 -1.75 -8.30
N GLY A 27 9.62 -1.07 -7.18
CA GLY A 27 9.94 0.35 -7.16
C GLY A 27 8.75 1.27 -6.93
N THR A 28 7.59 0.75 -6.51
CA THR A 28 6.36 1.54 -6.34
C THR A 28 5.86 1.49 -4.90
N PRO A 29 5.99 2.56 -4.09
CA PRO A 29 5.51 2.51 -2.71
C PRO A 29 4.00 2.26 -2.70
N VAL A 30 3.51 1.53 -1.69
CA VAL A 30 2.09 1.20 -1.57
C VAL A 30 1.52 1.84 -0.31
N GLU A 31 0.40 2.55 -0.44
CA GLU A 31 -0.28 3.16 0.68
C GLU A 31 -1.36 2.25 1.26
N ILE A 32 -1.34 2.08 2.58
CA ILE A 32 -2.40 1.39 3.32
C ILE A 32 -3.27 2.41 4.05
N THR A 33 -4.59 2.25 3.93
CA THR A 33 -5.59 3.10 4.59
C THR A 33 -6.55 2.36 5.49
N ARG A 34 -7.18 3.12 6.38
CA ARG A 34 -8.35 2.68 7.15
C ARG A 34 -9.39 3.79 7.13
N ARG A 35 -10.59 3.49 6.61
CA ARG A 35 -11.68 4.47 6.46
C ARG A 35 -11.23 5.72 5.69
N GLY A 36 -10.45 5.53 4.62
CA GLY A 36 -9.93 6.61 3.77
C GLY A 36 -8.78 7.43 4.37
N LYS A 37 -8.28 7.09 5.56
CA LYS A 37 -7.10 7.74 6.16
C LYS A 37 -5.87 6.88 6.01
N ARG A 38 -4.75 7.45 5.57
CA ARG A 38 -3.42 6.81 5.53
C ARG A 38 -3.03 6.31 6.92
N VAL A 39 -2.59 5.06 7.01
CA VAL A 39 -2.13 4.43 8.26
C VAL A 39 -0.74 3.81 8.16
N ALA A 40 -0.31 3.41 6.96
CA ALA A 40 1.02 2.88 6.71
C ALA A 40 1.42 3.06 5.24
N ILE A 41 2.72 2.99 4.96
CA ILE A 41 3.29 2.88 3.61
C ILE A 41 4.18 1.63 3.60
N ILE A 42 4.04 0.80 2.57
CA ILE A 42 4.98 -0.28 2.27
C ILE A 42 6.07 0.30 1.36
N LEU A 43 7.31 0.17 1.79
CA LEU A 43 8.51 0.55 1.07
C LEU A 43 9.30 -0.72 0.71
N TRP A 44 10.27 -0.56 -0.17
CA TRP A 44 11.32 -1.54 -0.44
C TRP A 44 12.67 -0.88 -0.20
N GLU A 45 13.68 -1.69 0.12
CA GLU A 45 15.09 -1.28 0.21
C GLU A 45 15.90 -1.86 -0.95
#